data_AF-A0A8C7XTR5-F1
#
_entry.id   AF-A0A8C7XTR5-F1
#
_cell.length_a   1.000
_cell.length_b   1.000
_cell.length_c   1.000
_cell.angle_alpha   90.00
_cell.angle_beta   90.00
_cell.angle_gamma   90.00
#
_symmetry.space_group_name_H-M   'P 1'
#
loop_
_entity.id
_entity.type
_entity.pdbx_description
1 polymer ?
#
loop_
_entity_poly.entity_id
_entity_poly.type
_entity_poly.pdbx_seq_one_letter_code
_entity_poly.pdbx_strand_id
1 'polypeptide(L)'
;TVFLIVPHCSSVFLTVPLFGFPVQDCSDCRAKGKVSCQKCDGKGYKACSSCDGSGRRDDGDCPNCSASGKDRCVSCSGTGQRKCGACDGRGRLLSYIKLKVEWANHVDDHVVQDRSGLKPDDLQSVSGKELFKNSVYMVYPLLGFPDPAISEASERLIREHQSKFAQNSRILQQRQTVELIPVTKVSYQWKGHAYSFTIYGSERKVRADDYPETCVCCVIL
;
A
#
# COMPACT_ATOMS: atom_id res chain seq x y z
N THR A 1 22.98 -25.17 -14.83
CA THR A 1 22.94 -24.19 -13.72
C THR A 1 21.75 -24.51 -12.85
N VAL A 2 21.86 -24.38 -11.53
CA VAL A 2 20.71 -24.54 -10.62
C VAL A 2 20.30 -23.15 -10.12
N PHE A 3 19.02 -22.84 -10.21
CA PHE A 3 18.42 -21.58 -9.80
C PHE A 3 17.55 -21.83 -8.58
N LEU A 4 17.82 -21.12 -7.50
CA LEU A 4 16.98 -21.12 -6.32
C LEU A 4 16.20 -19.82 -6.30
N ILE A 5 14.89 -19.91 -6.35
CA ILE A 5 13.99 -18.77 -6.23
C ILE A 5 13.27 -18.92 -4.90
N VAL A 6 13.22 -17.86 -4.11
CA VAL A 6 12.35 -17.82 -2.92
C VAL A 6 11.26 -16.77 -3.19
N PRO A 7 10.18 -17.12 -3.91
CA PRO A 7 9.09 -16.19 -4.09
C PRO A 7 8.24 -16.04 -2.82
N HIS A 8 8.28 -14.82 -2.27
CA HIS A 8 7.20 -14.06 -1.64
C HIS A 8 6.84 -14.29 -0.18
N CYS A 9 7.23 -13.32 0.64
CA CYS A 9 6.40 -12.82 1.72
C CYS A 9 5.28 -12.00 1.09
N SER A 10 4.07 -12.57 0.98
CA SER A 10 2.88 -11.72 0.85
C SER A 10 2.74 -10.98 2.17
N SER A 11 3.15 -9.72 2.16
CA SER A 11 3.27 -8.93 3.37
C SER A 11 2.06 -8.01 3.49
N VAL A 12 1.45 -8.01 4.66
CA VAL A 12 0.37 -7.07 4.98
C VAL A 12 0.92 -6.04 5.96
N PHE A 13 0.86 -4.78 5.53
CA PHE A 13 1.05 -3.64 6.40
C PHE A 13 -0.30 -3.29 7.04
N LEU A 14 -0.39 -3.50 8.36
CA LEU A 14 -1.57 -3.20 9.16
C LEU A 14 -1.23 -2.05 10.09
N THR A 15 -1.64 -0.83 9.72
CA THR A 15 -1.67 0.28 10.68
C THR A 15 -3.00 0.18 11.43
N VAL A 16 -3.01 -0.57 12.54
CA VAL A 16 -4.20 -0.71 13.40
C VAL A 16 -4.08 0.32 14.51
N PRO A 17 -4.90 1.39 14.54
CA PRO A 17 -5.07 2.13 15.78
C PRO A 17 -5.75 1.20 16.80
N LEU A 18 -5.10 1.03 17.95
CA LEU A 18 -5.60 0.22 19.05
C LEU A 18 -6.92 0.80 19.59
N PHE A 19 -7.84 -0.12 19.91
CA PHE A 19 -9.02 0.02 20.77
C PHE A 19 -10.32 0.66 20.22
N GLY A 20 -11.35 -0.21 20.19
CA GLY A 20 -12.77 -0.01 20.48
C GLY A 20 -13.48 1.20 19.88
N PHE A 21 -14.50 0.97 19.04
CA PHE A 21 -15.42 1.98 18.50
C PHE A 21 -16.01 2.87 19.61
N PRO A 22 -15.42 4.06 19.89
CA PRO A 22 -15.98 4.92 20.91
C PRO A 22 -17.11 5.70 20.23
N VAL A 23 -18.30 5.62 20.82
CA VAL A 23 -19.25 6.71 20.69
C VAL A 23 -18.55 7.92 21.32
N GLN A 24 -18.12 8.87 20.50
CA GLN A 24 -17.43 10.07 20.97
C GLN A 24 -18.42 11.21 21.12
N ASP A 25 -18.20 12.03 22.14
CA ASP A 25 -18.94 13.27 22.26
C ASP A 25 -18.61 14.18 21.07
N CYS A 26 -19.66 14.80 20.52
CA CYS A 26 -19.48 15.74 19.43
C CYS A 26 -18.68 16.95 19.95
N SER A 27 -17.48 17.14 19.43
CA SER A 27 -16.58 18.26 19.76
C SER A 27 -17.22 19.62 19.51
N ASP A 28 -17.99 19.73 18.42
CA ASP A 28 -18.55 20.99 17.94
C ASP A 28 -19.62 21.55 18.86
N CYS A 29 -20.38 20.67 19.52
CA CYS A 29 -21.40 21.06 20.50
C CYS A 29 -21.06 20.67 21.94
N ARG A 30 -19.88 20.04 22.17
CA ARG A 30 -19.44 19.52 23.46
C ARG A 30 -20.54 18.69 24.15
N ALA A 31 -21.04 17.70 23.44
CA ALA A 31 -22.13 16.81 23.85
C ALA A 31 -23.53 17.46 24.03
N LYS A 32 -23.71 18.75 23.76
CA LYS A 32 -25.00 19.44 24.01
C LYS A 32 -26.06 19.21 22.92
N GLY A 33 -25.67 18.76 21.74
CA GLY A 33 -26.55 18.64 20.56
C GLY A 33 -26.98 20.00 19.96
N LYS A 34 -26.60 21.12 20.56
CA LYS A 34 -26.91 22.47 20.10
C LYS A 34 -25.66 23.34 20.12
N VAL A 35 -25.58 24.27 19.18
CA VAL A 35 -24.52 25.27 19.07
C VAL A 35 -25.10 26.67 19.14
N SER A 36 -24.35 27.63 19.67
CA SER A 36 -24.79 29.03 19.72
C SER A 36 -25.06 29.56 18.32
N CYS A 37 -26.15 30.30 18.16
CA CYS A 37 -26.48 30.89 16.87
C CYS A 37 -25.50 32.02 16.55
N GLN A 38 -24.63 31.78 15.57
CA GLN A 38 -23.65 32.74 15.07
C GLN A 38 -24.28 34.00 14.48
N LYS A 39 -25.54 33.93 14.01
CA LYS A 39 -26.20 35.10 13.44
C LYS A 39 -26.66 36.11 14.49
N CYS A 40 -26.85 35.72 15.74
CA CYS A 40 -27.27 36.61 16.83
C CYS A 40 -26.39 36.49 18.07
N ASP A 41 -25.18 35.93 17.93
CA ASP A 41 -24.21 35.70 19.00
C ASP A 41 -24.81 35.02 20.24
N GLY A 42 -25.72 34.07 20.02
CA GLY A 42 -26.40 33.37 21.11
C GLY A 42 -27.54 34.13 21.79
N LYS A 43 -27.81 35.40 21.42
CA LYS A 43 -28.81 36.25 22.08
C LYS A 43 -30.25 35.88 21.74
N GLY A 44 -30.48 35.27 20.58
CA GLY A 44 -31.83 34.95 20.07
C GLY A 44 -32.54 36.12 19.38
N TYR A 45 -31.97 37.32 19.43
CA TYR A 45 -32.51 38.53 18.80
C TYR A 45 -31.38 39.41 18.26
N LYS A 46 -31.74 40.36 17.40
CA LYS A 46 -30.88 41.45 16.92
C LYS A 46 -31.48 42.79 17.32
N ALA A 47 -30.68 43.85 17.28
CA ALA A 47 -31.21 45.20 17.38
C ALA A 47 -32.25 45.40 16.26
N CYS A 48 -33.38 46.01 16.62
CA CYS A 48 -34.43 46.25 15.66
C CYS A 48 -33.94 47.20 14.57
N SER A 49 -33.96 46.76 13.31
CA SER A 49 -33.48 47.57 12.17
C SER A 49 -34.33 48.82 11.96
N SER A 50 -35.56 48.79 12.46
CA SER A 50 -36.54 49.85 12.32
C SER A 50 -36.34 51.01 13.30
N CYS A 51 -35.70 50.79 14.45
CA CYS A 51 -35.48 51.82 15.47
C CYS A 51 -34.04 51.78 16.02
N ASP A 52 -33.12 51.12 15.32
CA ASP A 52 -31.73 50.89 15.71
C ASP A 52 -31.54 50.41 17.16
N GLY A 53 -32.51 49.64 17.66
CA GLY A 53 -32.49 49.09 19.01
C GLY A 53 -33.05 49.98 20.12
N SER A 54 -33.51 51.19 19.82
CA SER A 54 -34.05 52.13 20.83
C SER A 54 -35.44 51.72 21.36
N GLY A 55 -36.19 50.94 20.57
CA GLY A 55 -37.60 50.65 20.84
C GLY A 55 -38.56 51.81 20.51
N ARG A 56 -38.04 52.97 20.09
CA ARG A 56 -38.83 54.18 19.81
C ARG A 56 -38.45 54.83 18.49
N ARG A 57 -39.38 55.56 17.90
CA ARG A 57 -39.21 56.42 16.73
C ARG A 57 -39.71 57.82 17.08
N ASP A 58 -39.53 58.76 16.16
CA ASP A 58 -39.98 60.15 16.32
C ASP A 58 -41.48 60.24 16.64
N ASP A 59 -42.27 59.31 16.09
CA ASP A 59 -43.74 59.25 16.25
C ASP A 59 -44.22 58.36 17.41
N GLY A 60 -43.34 57.94 18.33
CA GLY A 60 -43.67 57.13 19.50
C GLY A 60 -43.06 55.72 19.52
N ASP A 61 -43.73 54.76 20.16
CA ASP A 61 -43.21 53.39 20.30
C ASP A 61 -43.07 52.70 18.94
N CYS A 62 -41.94 52.02 18.71
CA CYS A 62 -41.70 51.35 17.44
C CYS A 62 -42.65 50.15 17.28
N PRO A 63 -43.56 50.15 16.29
CA PRO A 63 -44.55 49.08 16.14
C PRO A 63 -43.91 47.76 15.69
N ASN A 64 -42.81 47.82 14.93
CA ASN A 64 -42.15 46.66 14.33
C ASN A 64 -41.51 45.73 15.38
N CYS A 65 -41.05 46.28 16.49
CA CYS A 65 -40.53 45.53 17.62
C CYS A 65 -41.41 45.65 18.88
N SER A 66 -42.59 46.27 18.78
CA SER A 66 -43.51 46.55 19.89
C SER A 66 -42.79 47.13 21.11
N ALA A 67 -42.07 48.24 20.90
CA ALA A 67 -41.25 48.92 21.91
C ALA A 67 -40.06 48.12 22.50
N SER A 68 -39.83 46.87 22.09
CA SER A 68 -38.76 46.04 22.67
C SER A 68 -37.34 46.41 22.21
N GLY A 69 -37.23 47.14 21.10
CA GLY A 69 -35.95 47.42 20.42
C GLY A 69 -35.29 46.18 19.81
N LYS A 70 -35.98 45.03 19.75
CA LYS A 70 -35.36 43.73 19.41
C LYS A 70 -36.13 43.01 18.31
N ASP A 71 -35.44 42.64 17.24
CA ASP A 71 -35.98 41.77 16.20
C ASP A 71 -35.62 40.31 16.53
N ARG A 72 -36.63 39.43 16.53
CA ARG A 72 -36.43 38.00 16.74
C ARG A 72 -35.49 37.45 15.68
N CYS A 73 -34.43 36.74 16.10
CA CYS A 73 -33.50 36.15 15.15
C CYS A 73 -34.18 35.00 14.39
N VAL A 74 -34.41 35.19 13.10
CA VAL A 74 -35.04 34.21 12.21
C VAL A 74 -34.21 32.92 12.12
N SER A 75 -32.88 33.02 12.06
CA SER A 75 -31.97 31.88 11.87
C SER A 75 -31.96 30.86 13.02
N CYS A 76 -32.37 31.26 14.23
CA CYS A 76 -32.56 30.35 15.38
C CYS A 76 -33.97 30.42 15.95
N SER A 77 -34.91 31.06 15.23
CA SER A 77 -36.29 31.27 15.67
C SER A 77 -36.40 31.81 17.10
N GLY A 78 -35.55 32.77 17.50
CA GLY A 78 -35.58 33.35 18.85
C GLY A 78 -34.86 32.57 19.95
N THR A 79 -34.42 31.33 19.71
CA THR A 79 -33.88 30.46 20.78
C THR A 79 -32.43 30.76 21.17
N GLY A 80 -31.71 31.55 20.36
CA GLY A 80 -30.27 31.79 20.55
C GLY A 80 -29.38 30.59 20.22
N GLN A 81 -29.95 29.42 19.95
CA GLN A 81 -29.22 28.19 19.68
C GLN A 81 -29.72 27.52 18.41
N ARG A 82 -28.87 26.74 17.75
CA ARG A 82 -29.23 25.95 16.57
C ARG A 82 -28.87 24.49 16.83
N LYS A 83 -29.63 23.59 16.21
CA LYS A 83 -29.30 22.16 16.17
C LYS A 83 -27.87 22.02 15.64
N CYS A 84 -27.02 21.27 16.34
CA CYS A 84 -25.66 21.01 15.88
C CYS A 84 -25.74 20.18 14.59
N GLY A 85 -25.18 20.71 13.50
CA GLY A 85 -25.17 20.03 12.20
C GLY A 85 -24.30 18.78 12.19
N ALA A 86 -23.14 18.82 12.87
CA ALA A 86 -22.19 17.73 12.89
C ALA A 86 -22.76 16.43 13.51
N CYS A 87 -23.52 16.54 14.60
CA CYS A 87 -24.14 15.39 15.26
C CYS A 87 -25.64 15.28 15.05
N ASP A 88 -26.22 16.11 14.17
CA ASP A 88 -27.66 16.25 13.97
C ASP A 88 -28.47 16.27 15.30
N GLY A 89 -28.03 17.08 16.26
CA GLY A 89 -28.73 17.21 17.54
C GLY A 89 -28.51 16.11 18.57
N ARG A 90 -27.81 15.01 18.22
CA ARG A 90 -27.63 13.84 19.10
C ARG A 90 -26.57 14.02 20.19
N GLY A 91 -25.70 15.00 20.05
CA GLY A 91 -24.58 15.26 20.97
C GLY A 91 -23.42 14.27 20.86
N ARG A 92 -23.57 13.17 20.11
CA ARG A 92 -22.58 12.10 20.00
C ARG A 92 -22.38 11.70 18.53
N LEU A 93 -21.19 11.22 18.23
CA LEU A 93 -20.76 10.77 16.92
C LEU A 93 -20.28 9.32 17.00
N LEU A 94 -20.63 8.54 15.99
CA LEU A 94 -20.06 7.22 15.77
C LEU A 94 -18.74 7.41 15.04
N SER A 95 -17.65 6.91 15.62
CA SER A 95 -16.36 6.85 14.95
C SER A 95 -16.03 5.41 14.60
N TYR A 96 -15.26 5.22 13.53
CA TYR A 96 -14.78 3.92 13.10
C TYR A 96 -13.32 4.03 12.69
N ILE A 97 -12.62 2.91 12.79
CA ILE A 97 -11.24 2.77 12.35
C ILE A 97 -11.26 2.41 10.87
N LYS A 98 -10.63 3.24 10.04
CA LYS A 98 -10.38 2.93 8.63
C LYS A 98 -9.02 2.27 8.51
N LEU A 99 -8.99 0.95 8.32
CA LEU A 99 -7.77 0.23 8.04
C LEU A 99 -7.36 0.42 6.58
N LYS A 100 -6.10 0.76 6.35
CA LYS A 100 -5.46 0.67 5.03
C LYS A 100 -4.58 -0.58 5.04
N VAL A 101 -4.89 -1.51 4.15
CA VAL A 101 -4.15 -2.76 3.98
C VAL A 101 -3.45 -2.72 2.63
N GLU A 102 -2.13 -2.80 2.63
CA GLU A 102 -1.32 -2.88 1.43
C GLU A 102 -0.74 -4.29 1.32
N TRP A 103 -0.90 -4.88 0.13
CA TRP A 103 -0.42 -6.21 -0.21
C TRP A 103 0.80 -6.08 -1.10
N ALA A 104 1.95 -6.54 -0.63
CA ALA A 104 3.19 -6.52 -1.39
C ALA A 104 3.78 -7.92 -1.53
N ASN A 105 4.40 -8.15 -2.67
CA ASN A 105 5.01 -9.40 -3.06
C ASN A 105 6.51 -9.15 -3.29
N HIS A 106 7.38 -9.66 -2.39
CA HIS A 106 8.84 -9.56 -2.49
C HIS A 106 9.50 -10.83 -3.06
N VAL A 107 10.31 -10.73 -4.12
CA VAL A 107 11.06 -11.88 -4.67
C VAL A 107 12.55 -11.67 -4.41
N ASP A 108 13.22 -12.70 -3.91
CA ASP A 108 14.68 -12.81 -3.92
C ASP A 108 15.05 -14.15 -4.58
N ASP A 109 16.19 -14.19 -5.27
CA ASP A 109 16.71 -15.38 -5.93
C ASP A 109 18.21 -15.54 -5.73
N HIS A 110 18.70 -16.74 -6.07
CA HIS A 110 20.11 -17.07 -6.01
C HIS A 110 20.48 -18.13 -7.06
N VAL A 111 21.62 -17.90 -7.72
CA VAL A 111 22.15 -18.77 -8.75
C VAL A 111 23.27 -19.62 -8.18
N VAL A 112 23.14 -20.94 -8.26
CA VAL A 112 24.17 -21.89 -7.86
C VAL A 112 24.83 -22.48 -9.11
N GLN A 113 26.18 -22.47 -9.11
CA GLN A 113 27.04 -22.87 -10.22
C GLN A 113 26.82 -22.06 -11.51
N ASP A 114 27.37 -20.84 -11.55
CA ASP A 114 27.53 -20.09 -12.80
C ASP A 114 28.96 -20.27 -13.35
N ARG A 115 29.09 -21.18 -14.32
CA ARG A 115 30.26 -21.27 -15.21
C ARG A 115 29.90 -20.91 -16.66
N SER A 116 28.69 -20.38 -16.84
CA SER A 116 28.08 -20.20 -18.15
C SER A 116 28.43 -18.87 -18.80
N GLY A 117 28.88 -17.88 -18.00
CA GLY A 117 29.13 -16.51 -18.46
C GLY A 117 27.84 -15.73 -18.72
N LEU A 118 26.68 -16.26 -18.30
CA LEU A 118 25.40 -15.59 -18.37
C LEU A 118 25.28 -14.58 -17.22
N LYS A 119 24.60 -13.46 -17.47
CA LYS A 119 24.31 -12.51 -16.40
C LYS A 119 23.14 -13.02 -15.56
N PRO A 120 23.03 -12.62 -14.28
CA PRO A 120 21.87 -12.96 -13.46
C PRO A 120 20.54 -12.59 -14.14
N ASP A 121 20.48 -11.42 -14.78
CA ASP A 121 19.30 -10.92 -15.50
C ASP A 121 18.85 -11.86 -16.64
N ASP A 122 19.80 -12.52 -17.33
CA ASP A 122 19.46 -13.47 -18.38
C ASP A 122 18.74 -14.69 -17.80
N LEU A 123 19.26 -15.19 -16.67
CA LEU A 123 18.75 -16.38 -15.99
C LEU A 123 17.40 -16.10 -15.30
N GLN A 124 17.19 -14.88 -14.79
CA GLN A 124 15.89 -14.42 -14.28
C GLN A 124 14.82 -14.33 -15.37
N SER A 125 15.23 -14.16 -16.64
CA SER A 125 14.31 -13.98 -17.77
C SER A 125 13.83 -15.29 -18.40
N VAL A 126 14.26 -16.45 -17.89
CA VAL A 126 13.95 -17.78 -18.45
C VAL A 126 13.45 -18.73 -17.37
N SER A 127 12.80 -19.81 -17.79
CA SER A 127 12.33 -20.85 -16.89
C SER A 127 13.21 -22.10 -16.94
N GLY A 128 13.36 -22.78 -15.80
CA GLY A 128 14.03 -24.07 -15.69
C GLY A 128 13.06 -25.24 -15.49
N LYS A 129 13.62 -26.44 -15.36
CA LYS A 129 12.88 -27.60 -14.84
C LYS A 129 12.74 -27.48 -13.33
N GLU A 130 11.51 -27.41 -12.82
CA GLU A 130 11.24 -27.43 -11.38
C GLU A 130 11.77 -28.74 -10.76
N LEU A 131 12.70 -28.62 -9.82
CA LEU A 131 13.24 -29.73 -9.03
C LEU A 131 12.52 -29.85 -7.69
N PHE A 132 12.09 -28.73 -7.12
CA PHE A 132 11.43 -28.67 -5.83
C PHE A 132 10.55 -27.43 -5.72
N LYS A 133 9.42 -27.53 -5.01
CA LYS A 133 8.57 -26.40 -4.67
C LYS A 133 7.80 -26.65 -3.39
N ASN A 134 7.81 -25.69 -2.48
CA ASN A 134 6.96 -25.69 -1.29
C ASN A 134 6.37 -24.29 -1.05
N SER A 135 5.15 -24.26 -0.53
CA SER A 135 4.44 -23.03 -0.19
C SER A 135 3.77 -23.19 1.17
N VAL A 136 4.24 -22.47 2.18
CA VAL A 136 3.76 -22.54 3.57
C VAL A 136 3.83 -21.17 4.24
N TYR A 137 3.37 -21.03 5.49
CA TYR A 137 3.43 -19.75 6.21
C TYR A 137 4.86 -19.22 6.36
N MET A 138 5.76 -20.10 6.80
CA MET A 138 7.21 -19.89 6.81
C MET A 138 7.86 -21.13 6.24
N VAL A 139 8.65 -20.96 5.17
CA VAL A 139 9.40 -22.07 4.58
C VAL A 139 10.60 -22.40 5.48
N TYR A 140 11.01 -23.67 5.48
CA TYR A 140 12.18 -24.14 6.19
C TYR A 140 13.35 -24.34 5.22
N PRO A 141 14.61 -24.23 5.70
CA PRO A 141 15.78 -24.50 4.89
C PRO A 141 15.74 -25.89 4.27
N LEU A 142 16.19 -26.03 3.02
CA LEU A 142 16.24 -27.32 2.32
C LEU A 142 17.39 -28.20 2.82
N LEU A 143 17.32 -28.63 4.08
CA LEU A 143 18.29 -29.54 4.69
C LEU A 143 18.31 -30.87 3.94
N GLY A 144 19.51 -31.33 3.56
CA GLY A 144 19.69 -32.59 2.82
C GLY A 144 19.41 -32.50 1.32
N PHE A 145 19.30 -31.30 0.75
CA PHE A 145 19.28 -31.15 -0.70
C PHE A 145 20.59 -31.68 -1.31
N PRO A 146 20.58 -32.39 -2.46
CA PRO A 146 21.78 -33.02 -3.00
C PRO A 146 22.96 -32.07 -3.26
N ASP A 147 22.67 -30.83 -3.64
CA ASP A 147 23.68 -29.77 -3.76
C ASP A 147 23.71 -28.94 -2.45
N PRO A 148 24.78 -29.00 -1.65
CA PRO A 148 24.87 -28.28 -0.38
C PRO A 148 24.81 -26.76 -0.56
N ALA A 149 25.23 -26.22 -1.71
CA ALA A 149 25.14 -24.79 -1.97
C ALA A 149 23.68 -24.31 -2.07
N ILE A 150 22.75 -25.19 -2.47
CA ILE A 150 21.31 -24.89 -2.47
C ILE A 150 20.76 -24.88 -1.04
N SER A 151 21.18 -25.82 -0.19
CA SER A 151 20.80 -25.84 1.23
C SER A 151 21.26 -24.58 1.95
N GLU A 152 22.51 -24.18 1.76
CA GLU A 152 23.09 -22.96 2.33
C GLU A 152 22.40 -21.70 1.80
N ALA A 153 22.15 -21.63 0.49
CA ALA A 153 21.44 -20.51 -0.12
C ALA A 153 19.99 -20.40 0.39
N SER A 154 19.30 -21.52 0.54
CA SER A 154 17.97 -21.58 1.13
C SER A 154 17.95 -21.03 2.54
N GLU A 155 18.87 -21.49 3.41
CA GLU A 155 18.95 -20.99 4.78
C GLU A 155 19.21 -19.48 4.84
N ARG A 156 20.16 -19.00 4.02
CA ARG A 156 20.51 -17.57 3.95
C ARG A 156 19.31 -16.73 3.49
N LEU A 157 18.68 -17.08 2.38
CA LEU A 157 17.54 -16.33 1.82
C LEU A 157 16.37 -16.28 2.81
N ILE A 158 16.07 -17.38 3.50
CA ILE A 158 15.01 -17.43 4.52
C ILE A 158 15.32 -16.47 5.67
N ARG A 159 16.55 -16.49 6.20
CA ARG A 159 16.98 -15.59 7.29
C ARG A 159 16.94 -14.12 6.89
N GLU A 160 17.47 -13.79 5.71
CA GLU A 160 17.46 -12.42 5.19
C GLU A 160 16.04 -11.89 5.06
N HIS A 161 15.15 -12.69 4.48
CA HIS A 161 13.76 -12.32 4.26
C HIS A 161 12.99 -12.15 5.58
N GLN A 162 13.22 -13.02 6.58
CA GLN A 162 12.69 -12.81 7.93
C GLN A 162 13.21 -11.50 8.55
N SER A 163 14.50 -11.22 8.43
CA SER A 163 15.10 -10.00 9.00
C SER A 163 14.57 -8.72 8.36
N LYS A 164 14.33 -8.71 7.05
CA LYS A 164 13.85 -7.55 6.28
C LYS A 164 12.37 -7.25 6.54
N PHE A 165 11.53 -8.28 6.65
CA PHE A 165 10.07 -8.10 6.60
C PHE A 165 9.35 -8.31 7.94
N ALA A 166 9.84 -9.18 8.82
CA ALA A 166 9.10 -9.54 10.04
C ALA A 166 8.89 -8.36 11.02
N GLN A 167 9.71 -7.30 10.93
CA GLN A 167 9.61 -6.13 11.81
C GLN A 167 8.52 -5.14 11.38
N ASN A 168 8.29 -5.00 10.07
CA ASN A 168 7.45 -3.92 9.52
C ASN A 168 6.18 -4.44 8.85
N SER A 169 6.10 -5.74 8.54
CA SER A 169 4.97 -6.34 7.88
C SER A 169 4.71 -7.75 8.38
N ARG A 170 3.45 -8.19 8.25
CA ARG A 170 3.09 -9.57 8.56
C ARG A 170 3.28 -10.43 7.32
N ILE A 171 4.19 -11.40 7.42
CA ILE A 171 4.32 -12.48 6.44
C ILE A 171 3.06 -13.34 6.51
N LEU A 172 2.39 -13.56 5.37
CA LEU A 172 1.19 -14.41 5.29
C LEU A 172 1.46 -15.77 4.66
N GLN A 173 2.40 -15.79 3.72
CA GLN A 173 2.81 -16.99 3.02
C GLN A 173 4.24 -16.76 2.52
N GLN A 174 4.99 -17.86 2.37
CA GLN A 174 6.29 -17.95 1.73
C GLN A 174 6.31 -19.15 0.80
N ARG A 175 6.94 -18.99 -0.36
CA ARG A 175 7.19 -20.09 -1.29
C ARG A 175 8.67 -20.11 -1.62
N GLN A 176 9.19 -21.32 -1.77
CA GLN A 176 10.53 -21.55 -2.27
C GLN A 176 10.47 -22.58 -3.40
N THR A 177 11.19 -22.30 -4.48
CA THR A 177 11.27 -23.11 -5.70
C THR A 177 12.74 -23.32 -6.06
N VAL A 178 13.12 -24.56 -6.32
CA VAL A 178 14.42 -24.88 -6.93
C VAL A 178 14.15 -25.28 -8.37
N GLU A 179 14.82 -24.62 -9.31
CA GLU A 179 14.74 -24.89 -10.73
C GLU A 179 16.12 -25.26 -11.29
N LEU A 180 16.14 -26.15 -12.27
CA LEU A 180 17.33 -26.46 -13.04
C LEU A 180 17.22 -25.76 -14.39
N ILE A 181 18.02 -24.71 -14.60
CA ILE A 181 18.07 -24.02 -15.88
C ILE A 181 19.05 -24.77 -16.79
N PRO A 182 18.58 -25.36 -17.90
CA PRO A 182 19.46 -25.98 -18.87
C PRO A 182 20.31 -24.89 -19.54
N VAL A 183 21.61 -25.13 -19.62
CA VAL A 183 22.55 -24.24 -20.28
C VAL A 183 23.49 -25.09 -21.13
N THR A 184 23.56 -24.78 -22.42
CA THR A 184 24.40 -25.47 -23.39
C THR A 184 25.29 -24.44 -24.07
N LYS A 185 26.60 -24.58 -23.90
CA LYS A 185 27.59 -23.77 -24.61
C LYS A 185 28.00 -24.49 -25.88
N VAL A 186 27.76 -23.87 -27.04
CA VAL A 186 28.16 -24.37 -28.34
C VAL A 186 29.42 -23.65 -28.76
N SER A 187 30.48 -24.41 -29.05
CA SER A 187 31.73 -23.88 -29.59
C SER A 187 31.82 -24.25 -31.06
N TYR A 188 32.18 -23.29 -31.92
CA TYR A 188 32.28 -23.48 -33.36
C TYR A 188 33.49 -22.74 -33.93
N GLN A 189 33.91 -23.11 -35.14
CA GLN A 189 34.96 -22.40 -35.87
C GLN A 189 34.37 -21.74 -37.11
N TRP A 190 34.76 -20.49 -37.34
CA TRP A 190 34.35 -19.71 -38.50
C TRP A 190 35.54 -18.92 -39.04
N LYS A 191 35.84 -19.07 -40.34
CA LYS A 191 36.98 -18.43 -41.01
C LYS A 191 38.31 -18.57 -40.24
N GLY A 192 38.55 -19.74 -39.63
CA GLY A 192 39.77 -20.03 -38.86
C GLY A 192 39.80 -19.49 -37.43
N HIS A 193 38.77 -18.75 -36.99
CA HIS A 193 38.65 -18.28 -35.61
C HIS A 193 37.63 -19.11 -34.83
N ALA A 194 37.89 -19.32 -33.54
CA ALA A 194 36.98 -20.02 -32.63
C ALA A 194 35.99 -19.03 -32.02
N TYR A 195 34.72 -19.41 -32.00
CA TYR A 195 33.61 -18.64 -31.45
C TYR A 195 32.77 -19.54 -30.55
N SER A 196 31.93 -18.92 -29.72
CA SER A 196 30.94 -19.66 -28.94
C SER A 196 29.67 -18.86 -28.72
N PHE A 197 28.56 -19.57 -28.62
CA PHE A 197 27.30 -19.01 -28.15
C PHE A 197 26.68 -19.93 -27.10
N THR A 198 25.81 -19.36 -26.28
CA THR A 198 25.17 -20.06 -25.16
C THR A 198 23.68 -20.13 -25.39
N ILE A 199 23.12 -21.34 -25.37
CA ILE A 199 21.68 -21.59 -25.34
C ILE A 199 21.27 -21.84 -23.90
N TYR A 200 20.23 -21.17 -23.42
CA TYR A 200 19.80 -21.28 -22.02
C TYR A 200 18.29 -21.18 -21.86
N GLY A 201 17.79 -21.73 -20.75
CA GLY A 201 16.37 -21.76 -20.44
C GLY A 201 15.59 -22.83 -21.20
N SER A 202 14.41 -23.15 -20.71
CA SER A 202 13.48 -24.08 -21.38
C SER A 202 12.96 -23.50 -22.70
N GLU A 203 12.99 -22.18 -22.81
CA GLU A 203 12.66 -21.40 -24.01
C GLU A 203 13.76 -21.46 -25.07
N ARG A 204 14.95 -21.98 -24.75
CA ARG A 204 16.12 -22.06 -25.64
C ARG A 204 16.56 -20.68 -26.16
N LYS A 205 16.62 -19.69 -25.27
CA LYS A 205 17.17 -18.36 -25.62
C LYS A 205 18.65 -18.48 -25.98
N VAL A 206 19.09 -17.67 -26.93
CA VAL A 206 20.47 -17.67 -27.43
C VAL A 206 21.15 -16.37 -27.05
N ARG A 207 22.35 -16.47 -26.48
CA ARG A 207 23.26 -15.34 -26.28
C ARG A 207 24.57 -15.59 -27.02
N ALA A 208 24.91 -14.67 -27.92
CA ALA A 208 26.07 -14.77 -28.81
C ALA A 208 26.79 -13.41 -28.84
N ASP A 209 27.47 -13.07 -27.75
CA ASP A 209 28.13 -11.76 -27.59
C ASP A 209 29.28 -11.56 -28.61
N ASP A 210 29.97 -12.64 -28.98
CA ASP A 210 31.11 -12.64 -29.91
C ASP A 210 30.73 -13.06 -31.33
N TYR A 211 29.47 -12.86 -31.75
CA TYR A 211 29.01 -13.33 -33.07
C TYR A 211 29.73 -12.61 -34.23
N PRO A 212 30.32 -13.34 -35.20
CA PRO A 212 31.25 -12.79 -36.19
C PRO A 212 30.62 -11.87 -37.24
N GLU A 213 29.30 -11.86 -37.42
CA GLU A 213 28.63 -10.95 -38.37
C GLU A 213 27.55 -10.11 -37.71
N THR A 214 27.76 -8.80 -37.59
CA THR A 214 26.74 -7.83 -37.18
C THR A 214 25.76 -7.53 -38.32
N CYS A 215 25.05 -8.54 -38.82
CA CYS A 215 24.00 -8.36 -39.81
C CYS A 215 22.62 -8.40 -39.12
N VAL A 216 21.84 -7.34 -39.29
CA VAL A 216 20.51 -7.12 -38.65
C VAL A 216 19.45 -8.16 -39.09
N CYS A 217 19.80 -9.04 -40.04
CA CYS A 217 18.86 -9.95 -40.71
C CYS A 217 19.12 -11.44 -40.45
N CYS A 218 20.15 -11.81 -39.69
CA CYS A 218 20.54 -13.22 -39.55
C CYS A 218 20.00 -13.82 -38.26
N VAL A 219 19.12 -14.83 -38.41
CA VAL A 219 18.62 -15.64 -37.31
C VAL A 219 19.59 -16.80 -37.10
N ILE A 220 20.03 -17.02 -35.85
CA ILE A 220 20.67 -18.28 -35.47
C ILE A 220 19.56 -19.34 -35.47
N LEU A 221 19.49 -20.14 -36.55
CA LEU A 221 18.57 -21.27 -36.70
C LEU A 221 19.03 -22.48 -35.88
#